data_AF-A0A1J4SB58-F1
#
_entry.id   AF-A0A1J4SB58-F1
#
_cell.length_a   1.000
_cell.length_b   1.000
_cell.length_c   1.000
_cell.angle_alpha   90.00
_cell.angle_beta   90.00
_cell.angle_gamma   90.00
#
_symmetry.space_group_name_H-M   'P 1'
#
loop_
_entity.id
_entity.type
_entity.pdbx_description
1 polymer ?
#
loop_
_entity_poly.entity_id
_entity_poly.type
_entity_poly.pdbx_seq_one_letter_code
_entity_poly.pdbx_strand_id
1 'polypeptide(L)'
;MSEIFKVNVILIGFMASGKSVVAKRLAQRLKMPIADVDVLIENEQGMKIKDIFKIYGEPYFRKLEKEMANKISRIKGVVVSTGGGIVLNAENRRILRKCGIVFYLKASPDVILKRIKSAKNNERPLLKGKMGLKGEIKKLLKMRAPYYNACAHYVIDTSEMTIEEVVKKIISIFRNL
;
A
#
# COMPACT_ATOMS: atom_id res chain seq x y z
N MET A 1 -4.76 -22.34 16.03
CA MET A 1 -3.87 -22.14 14.86
C MET A 1 -4.59 -22.06 13.51
N SER A 2 -5.87 -22.46 13.38
CA SER A 2 -6.62 -22.46 12.12
C SER A 2 -7.36 -21.15 11.76
N GLU A 3 -7.56 -20.22 12.71
CA GLU A 3 -8.39 -19.01 12.47
C GLU A 3 -7.62 -17.81 11.87
N ILE A 4 -6.33 -17.66 12.17
CA ILE A 4 -5.47 -16.57 11.64
C ILE A 4 -5.45 -16.54 10.11
N PHE A 5 -5.55 -17.70 9.45
CA PHE A 5 -5.57 -17.81 7.99
C PHE A 5 -6.84 -17.28 7.34
N LYS A 6 -7.84 -16.83 8.12
CA LYS A 6 -9.05 -16.18 7.61
C LYS A 6 -8.99 -14.65 7.66
N VAL A 7 -7.93 -14.06 8.23
CA VAL A 7 -7.79 -12.60 8.35
C VAL A 7 -6.86 -12.07 7.26
N ASN A 8 -7.23 -10.95 6.64
CA ASN A 8 -6.37 -10.32 5.63
C ASN A 8 -5.19 -9.59 6.29
N VAL A 9 -4.00 -9.65 5.66
CA VAL A 9 -2.83 -8.84 6.02
C VAL A 9 -2.74 -7.69 5.03
N ILE A 10 -3.08 -6.48 5.46
CA ILE A 10 -3.22 -5.32 4.58
C ILE A 10 -2.05 -4.37 4.75
N LEU A 11 -1.31 -4.09 3.68
CA LEU A 11 -0.19 -3.15 3.68
C LEU A 11 -0.63 -1.80 3.11
N ILE A 12 -0.48 -0.75 3.92
CA ILE A 12 -0.68 0.64 3.51
C ILE A 12 0.62 1.42 3.62
N GLY A 13 0.67 2.59 2.99
CA GLY A 13 1.80 3.50 3.08
C GLY A 13 2.14 4.17 1.76
N PHE A 14 3.09 5.09 1.81
CA PHE A 14 3.45 5.90 0.66
C PHE A 14 4.03 5.06 -0.47
N MET A 15 4.02 5.58 -1.70
CA MET A 15 4.71 4.92 -2.80
C MET A 15 6.21 4.75 -2.46
N ALA A 16 6.86 3.69 -2.96
CA ALA A 16 8.23 3.31 -2.57
C ALA A 16 8.45 2.97 -1.08
N SER A 17 7.41 2.77 -0.27
CA SER A 17 7.59 2.24 1.10
C SER A 17 7.89 0.73 1.15
N GLY A 18 7.91 0.04 0.00
CA GLY A 18 8.26 -1.39 -0.08
C GLY A 18 7.06 -2.35 -0.09
N LYS A 19 5.81 -1.85 -0.07
CA LYS A 19 4.57 -2.65 0.03
C LYS A 19 4.53 -3.85 -0.91
N SER A 20 4.65 -3.67 -2.22
CA SER A 20 4.53 -4.79 -3.16
C SER A 20 5.62 -5.85 -2.98
N VAL A 21 6.84 -5.46 -2.57
CA VAL A 21 7.93 -6.41 -2.29
C VAL A 21 7.67 -7.17 -0.98
N VAL A 22 7.28 -6.45 0.08
CA VAL A 22 6.93 -7.04 1.37
C VAL A 22 5.72 -7.96 1.24
N ALA A 23 4.67 -7.56 0.51
CA ALA A 23 3.47 -8.35 0.28
C ALA A 23 3.80 -9.68 -0.42
N LYS A 24 4.63 -9.66 -1.48
CA LYS A 24 5.05 -10.88 -2.17
C LYS A 24 5.78 -11.84 -1.23
N ARG A 25 6.69 -11.33 -0.41
CA ARG A 25 7.45 -12.15 0.56
C ARG A 25 6.56 -12.67 1.69
N LEU A 26 5.63 -11.86 2.20
CA LEU A 26 4.64 -12.28 3.20
C LEU A 26 3.75 -13.40 2.66
N ALA A 27 3.19 -13.23 1.47
CA ALA A 27 2.34 -14.22 0.80
C ALA A 27 3.04 -15.57 0.69
N GLN A 28 4.31 -15.58 0.25
CA GLN A 28 5.13 -16.79 0.19
C GLN A 28 5.35 -17.44 1.56
N ARG A 29 5.72 -16.66 2.57
CA ARG A 29 6.04 -17.18 3.92
C ARG A 29 4.82 -17.65 4.69
N LEU A 30 3.69 -16.98 4.51
CA LEU A 30 2.42 -17.30 5.15
C LEU A 30 1.59 -18.31 4.34
N LYS A 31 2.03 -18.66 3.12
CA LYS A 31 1.28 -19.49 2.16
C LYS A 31 -0.13 -18.92 1.90
N MET A 32 -0.22 -17.60 1.77
CA MET A 32 -1.46 -16.87 1.51
C MET A 32 -1.44 -16.32 0.08
N PRO A 33 -2.59 -16.25 -0.61
CA PRO A 33 -2.70 -15.50 -1.86
C PRO A 33 -2.35 -14.02 -1.66
N ILE A 34 -1.97 -13.36 -2.75
CA ILE A 34 -1.66 -11.92 -2.79
C ILE A 34 -2.64 -11.18 -3.68
N ALA A 35 -3.07 -10.00 -3.23
CA ALA A 35 -3.82 -9.03 -4.02
C ALA A 35 -3.07 -7.69 -4.02
N ASP A 36 -2.56 -7.25 -5.17
CA ASP A 36 -2.04 -5.88 -5.33
C ASP A 36 -3.13 -5.02 -5.97
N VAL A 37 -3.69 -4.07 -5.21
CA VAL A 37 -4.83 -3.24 -5.62
C VAL A 37 -4.54 -2.47 -6.89
N ASP A 38 -3.33 -1.95 -7.04
CA ASP A 38 -2.95 -1.17 -8.22
C ASP A 38 -2.98 -2.09 -9.47
N VAL A 39 -2.47 -3.33 -9.35
CA VAL A 39 -2.51 -4.32 -10.43
C VAL A 39 -3.93 -4.78 -10.74
N LEU A 40 -4.76 -5.00 -9.72
CA LEU A 40 -6.17 -5.37 -9.92
C LEU A 40 -6.93 -4.27 -10.68
N ILE A 41 -6.69 -3.00 -10.34
CA ILE A 41 -7.28 -1.87 -11.07
C ILE A 41 -6.80 -1.86 -12.52
N GLU A 42 -5.51 -2.01 -12.78
CA GLU A 42 -5.00 -2.03 -14.16
C GLU A 42 -5.62 -3.17 -14.99
N ASN A 43 -5.75 -4.35 -14.40
CA ASN A 43 -6.35 -5.51 -15.06
C ASN A 43 -7.83 -5.30 -15.35
N GLU A 44 -8.61 -4.78 -14.39
CA GLU A 44 -10.04 -4.52 -14.60
C GLU A 44 -10.32 -3.38 -15.58
N GLN A 45 -9.44 -2.39 -15.66
CA GLN A 45 -9.58 -1.26 -16.59
C GLN A 45 -8.94 -1.54 -17.96
N GLY A 46 -8.17 -2.61 -18.10
CA GLY A 46 -7.43 -2.94 -19.32
C GLY A 46 -6.36 -1.90 -19.70
N MET A 47 -5.90 -1.08 -18.75
CA MET A 47 -4.93 0.00 -19.01
C MET A 47 -4.11 0.35 -17.78
N LYS A 48 -2.95 0.99 -17.99
CA LYS A 48 -2.04 1.38 -16.90
C LYS A 48 -2.59 2.53 -16.08
N ILE A 49 -2.26 2.58 -14.78
CA ILE A 49 -2.68 3.66 -13.88
C ILE A 49 -2.31 5.03 -14.44
N LYS A 50 -1.12 5.16 -15.04
CA LYS A 50 -0.69 6.42 -15.67
C LYS A 50 -1.67 6.91 -16.74
N ASP A 51 -2.25 5.98 -17.51
CA ASP A 51 -3.18 6.28 -18.59
C ASP A 51 -4.58 6.56 -18.02
N ILE A 52 -4.99 5.84 -16.96
CA ILE A 52 -6.21 6.16 -16.21
C ILE A 52 -6.17 7.61 -15.69
N PHE A 53 -5.07 8.00 -15.05
CA PHE A 53 -4.90 9.37 -14.57
C PHE A 53 -4.87 10.39 -15.71
N LYS A 54 -4.29 10.06 -16.86
CA LYS A 54 -4.20 10.95 -18.02
C LYS A 54 -5.56 11.17 -18.68
N ILE A 55 -6.36 10.11 -18.82
CA ILE A 55 -7.62 10.11 -19.58
C ILE A 55 -8.79 10.54 -18.70
N TYR A 56 -8.89 9.97 -17.49
CA TYR A 56 -10.06 10.12 -16.61
C TYR A 56 -9.79 10.96 -15.35
N GLY A 57 -8.52 11.28 -15.07
CA GLY A 57 -8.13 12.08 -13.92
C GLY A 57 -8.12 11.33 -12.58
N GLU A 58 -7.62 12.01 -11.56
CA GLU A 58 -7.53 11.47 -10.21
C GLU A 58 -8.90 11.13 -9.58
N PRO A 59 -9.98 11.93 -9.75
CA PRO A 59 -11.28 11.62 -9.14
C PRO A 59 -11.83 10.25 -9.57
N TYR A 60 -11.68 9.90 -10.86
CA TYR A 60 -12.07 8.59 -11.37
C TYR A 60 -11.24 7.47 -10.74
N PHE A 61 -9.91 7.63 -10.68
CA PHE A 61 -9.05 6.64 -10.01
C PHE A 61 -9.41 6.44 -8.53
N ARG A 62 -9.81 7.51 -7.83
CA ARG A 62 -10.28 7.41 -6.43
C ARG A 62 -11.60 6.63 -6.30
N LYS A 63 -12.49 6.70 -7.30
CA LYS A 63 -13.69 5.85 -7.38
C LYS A 63 -13.30 4.38 -7.52
N LEU A 64 -12.35 4.06 -8.40
CA LEU A 64 -11.84 2.69 -8.56
C LEU A 64 -11.20 2.15 -7.28
N GLU A 65 -10.41 2.95 -6.56
CA GLU A 65 -9.87 2.56 -5.25
C GLU A 65 -10.98 2.22 -4.23
N LYS A 66 -12.09 2.97 -4.24
CA LYS A 66 -13.25 2.70 -3.38
C LYS A 66 -13.94 1.39 -3.75
N GLU A 67 -14.12 1.12 -5.04
CA GLU A 67 -14.68 -0.15 -5.53
C GLU A 67 -13.79 -1.33 -5.14
N MET A 68 -12.46 -1.18 -5.27
CA MET A 68 -11.49 -2.19 -4.84
C MET A 68 -11.52 -2.45 -3.33
N ALA A 69 -11.62 -1.40 -2.51
CA ALA A 69 -11.74 -1.57 -1.06
C ALA A 69 -12.97 -2.44 -0.71
N ASN A 70 -14.10 -2.21 -1.38
CA ASN A 70 -15.30 -3.03 -1.21
C ASN A 70 -15.10 -4.49 -1.66
N LYS A 71 -14.42 -4.72 -2.79
CA LYS A 71 -14.08 -6.09 -3.24
C LYS A 71 -13.17 -6.81 -2.25
N ILE A 72 -12.13 -6.13 -1.74
CA ILE A 72 -11.22 -6.66 -0.71
C ILE A 72 -11.98 -7.01 0.58
N SER A 73 -13.03 -6.26 0.92
CA SER A 73 -13.83 -6.55 2.12
C SER A 73 -14.53 -7.92 2.10
N ARG A 74 -14.69 -8.52 0.92
CA ARG A 74 -15.41 -9.78 0.70
C ARG A 74 -14.49 -11.00 0.63
N ILE A 75 -13.18 -10.80 0.55
CA ILE A 75 -12.18 -11.87 0.55
C ILE A 75 -11.51 -11.98 1.91
N LYS A 76 -10.96 -13.16 2.20
CA LYS A 76 -10.36 -13.51 3.50
C LYS A 76 -9.07 -14.28 3.28
N GLY A 77 -8.15 -14.18 4.24
CA GLY A 77 -6.88 -14.91 4.19
C GLY A 77 -5.94 -14.44 3.08
N VAL A 78 -5.98 -13.16 2.71
CA VAL A 78 -5.18 -12.60 1.61
C VAL A 78 -4.18 -11.56 2.13
N VAL A 79 -2.97 -11.56 1.56
CA VAL A 79 -2.03 -10.45 1.72
C VAL A 79 -2.34 -9.36 0.69
N VAL A 80 -2.75 -8.19 1.15
CA VAL A 80 -3.22 -7.09 0.31
C VAL A 80 -2.18 -5.97 0.28
N SER A 81 -1.64 -5.64 -0.90
CA SER A 81 -0.85 -4.43 -1.13
C SER A 81 -1.75 -3.35 -1.71
N THR A 82 -1.77 -2.16 -1.12
CA THR A 82 -2.67 -1.08 -1.54
C THR A 82 -1.97 0.06 -2.29
N GLY A 83 -2.74 0.81 -3.08
CA GLY A 83 -2.31 2.08 -3.64
C GLY A 83 -2.04 3.14 -2.55
N GLY A 84 -1.08 4.02 -2.78
CA GLY A 84 -0.69 5.02 -1.78
C GLY A 84 -1.76 6.06 -1.43
N GLY A 85 -2.83 6.16 -2.23
CA GLY A 85 -3.93 7.12 -2.04
C GLY A 85 -5.19 6.52 -1.40
N ILE A 86 -5.28 5.19 -1.26
CA ILE A 86 -6.50 4.50 -0.82
C ILE A 86 -7.03 5.02 0.52
N VAL A 87 -6.11 5.41 1.42
CA VAL A 87 -6.41 5.87 2.78
C VAL A 87 -6.99 7.28 2.82
N LEU A 88 -6.97 8.04 1.72
CA LEU A 88 -7.51 9.40 1.70
C LEU A 88 -9.03 9.40 1.90
N ASN A 89 -9.71 8.37 1.39
CA ASN A 89 -11.13 8.17 1.61
C ASN A 89 -11.40 7.54 3.00
N ALA A 90 -12.29 8.15 3.79
CA ALA A 90 -12.61 7.69 5.13
C ALA A 90 -13.31 6.33 5.17
N GLU A 91 -14.18 6.06 4.19
CA GLU A 91 -14.88 4.79 4.07
C GLU A 91 -13.91 3.66 3.76
N ASN A 92 -12.94 3.88 2.86
CA ASN A 92 -11.88 2.91 2.59
C ASN A 92 -11.11 2.56 3.86
N ARG A 93 -10.73 3.55 4.68
CA ARG A 93 -10.07 3.28 5.97
C ARG A 93 -10.92 2.40 6.87
N ARG A 94 -12.22 2.70 6.99
CA ARG A 94 -13.17 1.90 7.79
C ARG A 94 -13.26 0.46 7.27
N ILE A 95 -13.35 0.29 5.95
CA ILE A 95 -13.45 -1.02 5.31
C ILE A 95 -12.18 -1.84 5.58
N LEU A 96 -11.00 -1.27 5.26
CA LEU A 96 -9.72 -1.96 5.42
C LEU A 96 -9.49 -2.39 6.88
N ARG A 97 -9.83 -1.53 7.85
CA ARG A 97 -9.72 -1.88 9.27
C ARG A 97 -10.68 -2.99 9.70
N LYS A 98 -11.88 -3.05 9.12
CA LYS A 98 -12.88 -4.07 9.46
C LYS A 98 -12.56 -5.44 8.84
N CYS A 99 -11.91 -5.49 7.68
CA CYS A 99 -11.69 -6.75 6.95
C CYS A 99 -10.28 -7.34 7.10
N GLY A 100 -9.38 -6.71 7.85
CA GLY A 100 -8.04 -7.23 8.05
C GLY A 100 -7.18 -6.44 9.03
N ILE A 101 -5.95 -6.93 9.22
CA ILE A 101 -4.93 -6.25 10.02
C ILE A 101 -4.13 -5.32 9.12
N VAL A 102 -4.17 -4.02 9.42
CA VAL A 102 -3.57 -2.98 8.61
C VAL A 102 -2.19 -2.61 9.15
N PHE A 103 -1.15 -2.90 8.37
CA PHE A 103 0.24 -2.53 8.62
C PHE A 103 0.61 -1.30 7.77
N TYR A 104 0.94 -0.20 8.42
CA TYR A 104 1.51 0.97 7.76
C TYR A 104 3.03 0.84 7.65
N LEU A 105 3.51 0.67 6.41
CA LEU A 105 4.92 0.74 6.10
C LEU A 105 5.32 2.21 5.91
N LYS A 106 5.90 2.78 6.96
CA LYS A 106 6.45 4.14 6.98
C LYS A 106 7.88 4.11 6.45
N ALA A 107 8.30 5.17 5.78
CA ALA A 107 9.68 5.36 5.33
C ALA A 107 10.00 6.85 5.33
N SER A 108 11.25 7.20 5.61
CA SER A 108 11.71 8.58 5.55
C SER A 108 11.65 9.12 4.11
N PRO A 109 11.48 10.45 3.92
CA PRO A 109 11.52 11.08 2.61
C PRO A 109 12.79 10.73 1.82
N ASP A 110 13.93 10.62 2.50
CA ASP A 110 15.22 10.30 1.89
C ASP A 110 15.28 8.86 1.38
N VAL A 111 14.78 7.91 2.18
CA VAL A 111 14.69 6.50 1.77
C VAL A 111 13.72 6.34 0.60
N ILE A 112 12.57 7.03 0.63
CA ILE A 112 11.60 7.03 -0.47
C ILE A 112 12.25 7.60 -1.74
N LEU A 113 12.93 8.74 -1.66
CA LEU A 113 13.61 9.36 -2.79
C LEU A 113 14.67 8.41 -3.38
N LYS A 114 15.50 7.80 -2.52
CA LYS A 114 16.53 6.82 -2.94
C LYS A 114 15.89 5.64 -3.70
N ARG A 115 14.83 5.05 -3.14
CA ARG A 115 14.08 3.93 -3.75
C ARG A 115 13.38 4.32 -5.06
N ILE A 116 12.92 5.56 -5.20
CA ILE A 116 12.38 6.08 -6.46
C ILE A 116 13.49 6.18 -7.50
N LYS A 117 14.63 6.79 -7.17
CA LYS A 117 15.77 6.97 -8.10
C LYS A 117 16.37 5.64 -8.57
N SER A 118 16.38 4.63 -7.71
CA SER A 118 16.90 3.30 -8.06
C SER A 118 15.93 2.43 -8.86
N ALA A 119 14.65 2.84 -9.00
CA ALA A 119 13.68 2.06 -9.75
C ALA A 119 13.86 2.26 -11.26
N LYS A 120 14.15 1.17 -12.00
CA LYS A 120 14.36 1.21 -13.45
C LYS A 120 13.12 1.67 -14.24
N ASN A 121 11.91 1.54 -13.67
CA ASN A 121 10.65 1.94 -14.30
C ASN A 121 10.01 3.11 -13.52
N ASN A 122 10.20 4.32 -14.02
CA ASN A 122 9.71 5.59 -13.43
C ASN A 122 8.20 5.83 -13.67
N GLU A 123 7.34 4.85 -13.38
CA GLU A 123 5.89 4.98 -13.54
C GLU A 123 5.23 5.60 -12.29
N ARG A 124 5.52 6.88 -12.02
CA ARG A 124 4.96 7.60 -10.86
C ARG A 124 4.27 8.90 -11.31
N PRO A 125 3.00 8.81 -11.76
CA PRO A 125 2.27 9.94 -12.34
C PRO A 125 2.27 11.19 -11.45
N LEU A 126 2.13 11.04 -10.13
CA LEU A 126 2.06 12.14 -9.17
C LEU A 126 3.37 12.94 -8.97
N LEU A 127 4.50 12.39 -9.43
CA LEU A 127 5.84 12.94 -9.20
C LEU A 127 6.57 13.34 -10.50
N LYS A 128 5.96 13.11 -11.67
CA LYS A 128 6.56 13.41 -12.98
C LYS A 128 6.65 14.94 -13.19
N GLY A 129 7.82 15.44 -13.62
CA GLY A 129 8.03 16.84 -14.03
C GLY A 129 8.17 17.87 -12.90
N LYS A 130 8.22 17.47 -11.62
CA LYS A 130 8.34 18.41 -10.50
C LYS A 130 9.81 18.71 -10.17
N MET A 131 10.24 19.97 -10.32
CA MET A 131 11.46 20.48 -9.66
C MET A 131 11.31 20.30 -8.14
N GLY A 132 12.35 19.81 -7.44
CA GLY A 132 12.28 19.62 -5.99
C GLY A 132 11.53 18.37 -5.51
N LEU A 133 11.72 17.22 -6.19
CA LEU A 133 11.10 15.92 -5.86
C LEU A 133 11.12 15.56 -4.36
N LYS A 134 12.21 15.84 -3.65
CA LYS A 134 12.32 15.61 -2.20
C LYS A 134 11.33 16.46 -1.40
N GLY A 135 11.14 17.72 -1.78
CA GLY A 135 10.18 18.64 -1.15
C GLY A 135 8.75 18.16 -1.35
N GLU A 136 8.40 17.72 -2.55
CA GLU A 136 7.07 17.18 -2.82
C GLU A 136 6.80 15.88 -2.05
N ILE A 137 7.78 14.97 -1.96
CA ILE A 137 7.68 13.77 -1.13
C ILE A 137 7.42 14.16 0.33
N LYS A 138 8.18 15.11 0.89
CA LYS A 138 7.98 15.61 2.26
C LYS A 138 6.57 16.18 2.45
N LYS A 139 6.10 17.02 1.53
CA LYS A 139 4.76 17.63 1.57
C LYS A 139 3.67 16.56 1.57
N LEU A 140 3.73 15.63 0.61
CA LEU A 140 2.73 14.56 0.48
C LEU A 140 2.75 13.61 1.68
N LEU A 141 3.92 13.26 2.21
CA LEU A 141 4.03 12.45 3.43
C LEU A 141 3.38 13.16 4.63
N LYS A 142 3.69 14.44 4.85
CA LYS A 142 3.12 15.24 5.94
C LYS A 142 1.59 15.29 5.84
N MET A 143 1.08 15.57 4.64
CA MET A 143 -0.36 15.62 4.38
C MET A 143 -1.05 14.26 4.57
N ARG A 144 -0.39 13.15 4.22
CA ARG A 144 -0.98 11.80 4.29
C ARG A 144 -0.79 11.09 5.62
N ALA A 145 0.16 11.53 6.45
CA ALA A 145 0.49 10.88 7.71
C ALA A 145 -0.72 10.69 8.65
N PRO A 146 -1.61 11.68 8.85
CA PRO A 146 -2.80 11.49 9.69
C PRO A 146 -3.70 10.35 9.19
N TYR A 147 -3.88 10.24 7.86
CA TYR A 147 -4.72 9.19 7.27
C TYR A 147 -4.09 7.80 7.35
N TYR A 148 -2.77 7.69 7.17
CA TYR A 148 -2.07 6.42 7.39
C TYR A 148 -2.18 5.98 8.86
N ASN A 149 -1.92 6.88 9.80
CA ASN A 149 -1.99 6.58 11.23
C ASN A 149 -3.41 6.20 11.67
N ALA A 150 -4.43 6.93 11.22
CA ALA A 150 -5.82 6.62 11.53
C ALA A 150 -6.29 5.28 10.93
N CYS A 151 -5.66 4.83 9.84
CA CYS A 151 -6.00 3.56 9.21
C CYS A 151 -5.26 2.37 9.86
N ALA A 152 -4.02 2.55 10.31
CA ALA A 152 -3.14 1.49 10.76
C ALA A 152 -3.61 0.82 12.07
N HIS A 153 -3.41 -0.49 12.17
CA HIS A 153 -3.34 -1.20 13.45
C HIS A 153 -1.90 -1.19 13.97
N TYR A 154 -0.93 -1.33 13.06
CA TYR A 154 0.50 -1.32 13.38
C TYR A 154 1.26 -0.40 12.42
N VAL A 155 2.24 0.32 12.96
CA VAL A 155 3.16 1.15 12.18
C VAL A 155 4.55 0.53 12.22
N ILE A 156 5.15 0.34 11.05
CA ILE A 156 6.51 -0.21 10.91
C ILE A 156 7.33 0.80 10.11
N ASP A 157 8.35 1.37 10.76
CA ASP A 157 9.34 2.19 10.06
C ASP A 157 10.31 1.28 9.30
N THR A 158 10.31 1.40 7.97
CA THR A 158 11.12 0.60 7.05
C THR A 158 12.38 1.32 6.61
N SER A 159 12.72 2.46 7.23
CA SER A 159 13.84 3.32 6.79
C SER A 159 15.19 2.64 6.96
N GLU A 160 15.34 1.88 8.05
CA GLU A 160 16.59 1.20 8.44
C GLU A 160 16.45 -0.32 8.45
N MET A 161 15.31 -0.84 8.00
CA MET A 161 15.04 -2.27 7.94
C MET A 161 15.21 -2.81 6.53
N THR A 162 15.82 -3.98 6.41
CA THR A 162 15.75 -4.83 5.24
C THR A 162 14.33 -5.37 5.04
N ILE A 163 14.02 -5.79 3.82
CA ILE A 163 12.71 -6.41 3.51
C ILE A 163 12.45 -7.64 4.39
N GLU A 164 13.47 -8.45 4.63
CA GLU A 164 13.35 -9.68 5.43
C GLU A 164 13.03 -9.36 6.89
N GLU A 165 13.64 -8.33 7.48
CA GLU A 165 13.31 -7.88 8.85
C GLU A 165 11.89 -7.36 8.94
N VAL A 166 11.42 -6.58 7.95
CA VAL A 166 10.04 -6.10 7.90
C VAL A 166 9.06 -7.27 7.82
N VAL A 167 9.34 -8.24 6.97
CA VAL A 167 8.51 -9.46 6.81
C VAL A 167 8.48 -10.25 8.11
N LYS A 168 9.63 -10.53 8.74
CA LYS A 168 9.72 -11.23 10.03
C LYS A 168 8.92 -10.51 11.12
N LYS A 169 9.04 -9.17 11.20
CA LYS A 169 8.31 -8.35 12.17
C LYS A 169 6.80 -8.45 11.98
N ILE A 170 6.32 -8.33 10.73
CA ILE A 170 4.89 -8.46 10.41
C ILE A 170 4.39 -9.87 10.76
N ILE A 171 5.12 -10.92 10.40
CA ILE A 171 4.73 -12.31 10.70
C ILE A 171 4.67 -12.54 12.21
N SER A 172 5.65 -12.03 12.96
CA SER A 172 5.66 -12.12 14.42
C SER A 172 4.42 -11.48 15.03
N ILE A 173 4.10 -10.23 14.63
CA ILE A 173 2.88 -9.55 15.10
C ILE A 173 1.64 -10.34 14.69
N PHE A 174 1.54 -10.73 13.43
CA PHE A 174 0.33 -11.38 12.88
C PHE A 174 0.05 -12.75 13.50
N ARG A 175 1.08 -13.49 13.91
CA ARG A 175 0.92 -14.80 14.57
C ARG A 175 0.56 -14.72 16.06
N ASN A 176 0.78 -13.56 16.68
CA ASN A 176 0.49 -13.31 18.09
C ASN A 176 -0.87 -12.61 18.29
N LEU A 177 -1.70 -12.54 17.25
CA LEU A 177 -3.08 -12.06 17.28
C LEU A 177 -4.05 -13.22 17.51
#